data_AF-A0A7S2DCN0-F1
#
_entry.id   AF-A0A7S2DCN0-F1
#
_cell.length_a   1.000
_cell.length_b   1.000
_cell.length_c   1.000
_cell.angle_alpha   90.00
_cell.angle_beta   90.00
_cell.angle_gamma   90.00
#
_symmetry.space_group_name_H-M   'P 1'
#
loop_
_entity.id
_entity.type
_entity.pdbx_description
1 polymer ?
#
loop_
_entity_poly.entity_id
_entity_poly.type
_entity_poly.pdbx_seq_one_letter_code
_entity_poly.pdbx_strand_id
1 'polypeptide(L)'
;SSEPGCFSVYFTLQRVGSVRLNATLDGVKLRTPPGILRVEAASICPSRCLLLAHASDKSAPASIAAGHTWRTRLMLRDAFNNPTPLLGLSIDARLTLLRQPHRASASTAEHAAEH
;
A
#
# COMPACT_ATOMS: atom_id res chain seq x y z
N SER A 1 -2.80 -35.28 18.60
CA SER A 1 -2.47 -36.52 17.87
C SER A 1 -2.98 -36.39 16.45
N SER A 2 -2.23 -36.82 15.45
CA SER A 2 -2.73 -36.94 14.08
C SER A 2 -3.34 -38.33 13.91
N GLU A 3 -4.64 -38.38 13.66
CA GLU A 3 -5.33 -39.62 13.33
C GLU A 3 -4.75 -40.21 12.02
N PRO A 4 -4.44 -41.52 11.94
CA PRO A 4 -3.87 -42.11 10.73
C PRO A 4 -4.75 -41.86 9.51
N GLY A 5 -4.15 -41.39 8.41
CA GLY A 5 -4.89 -41.06 7.19
C GLY A 5 -5.53 -39.66 7.19
N CYS A 6 -5.40 -38.88 8.27
CA CYS A 6 -5.83 -37.49 8.32
C CYS A 6 -4.67 -36.54 8.05
N PHE A 7 -4.89 -35.56 7.18
CA PHE A 7 -3.93 -34.52 6.82
C PHE A 7 -4.54 -33.15 7.07
N SER A 8 -3.79 -32.27 7.74
CA SER A 8 -4.16 -30.88 7.92
C SER A 8 -3.60 -30.03 6.78
N VAL A 9 -4.46 -29.18 6.20
CA VAL A 9 -4.07 -28.20 5.19
C VAL A 9 -4.38 -26.81 5.72
N TYR A 10 -3.43 -25.90 5.60
CA TYR A 10 -3.56 -24.53 6.07
C TYR A 10 -3.43 -23.55 4.90
N PHE A 11 -4.29 -22.54 4.88
CA PHE A 11 -4.27 -21.47 3.88
C PHE A 11 -4.23 -20.12 4.59
N THR A 12 -3.37 -19.22 4.13
CA THR A 12 -3.38 -17.80 4.53
C THR A 12 -3.96 -16.98 3.39
N LEU A 13 -5.18 -16.50 3.55
CA LEU A 13 -5.89 -15.74 2.53
C LEU A 13 -5.60 -14.24 2.70
N GLN A 14 -4.98 -13.63 1.70
CA GLN A 14 -4.51 -12.23 1.77
C GLN A 14 -5.46 -11.21 1.11
N ARG A 15 -6.60 -11.69 0.57
CA ARG A 15 -7.57 -10.84 -0.11
C ARG A 15 -8.95 -11.09 0.45
N VAL A 16 -9.62 -10.00 0.80
CA VAL A 16 -11.04 -9.97 1.14
C VAL A 16 -11.85 -10.49 -0.04
N GLY A 17 -12.89 -11.27 0.24
CA GLY A 17 -13.76 -11.82 -0.80
C GLY A 17 -14.42 -13.12 -0.40
N SER A 18 -14.89 -13.86 -1.40
CA SER A 18 -15.55 -15.15 -1.22
C SER A 18 -14.68 -16.24 -1.84
N VAL A 19 -14.42 -17.30 -1.08
CA VAL A 19 -13.65 -18.45 -1.55
C VAL A 19 -14.44 -19.73 -1.36
N ARG A 20 -14.21 -20.70 -2.24
CA ARG A 20 -14.76 -22.06 -2.14
C ARG A 20 -13.62 -23.06 -2.08
N LEU A 21 -13.71 -24.01 -1.17
CA LEU A 21 -12.77 -25.12 -1.11
C LEU A 21 -13.11 -26.15 -2.17
N ASN A 22 -12.16 -26.40 -3.06
CA ASN A 22 -12.17 -27.52 -3.99
C ASN A 22 -10.93 -28.37 -3.72
N ALA A 23 -11.07 -29.69 -3.82
CA ALA A 23 -9.96 -30.61 -3.63
C ALA A 23 -10.03 -31.73 -4.67
N THR A 24 -8.88 -32.22 -5.08
CA THR A 24 -8.73 -33.34 -6.01
C THR A 24 -7.65 -34.29 -5.49
N LEU A 25 -7.84 -35.59 -5.70
CA LEU A 25 -6.82 -36.63 -5.48
C LEU A 25 -6.63 -37.35 -6.81
N ASP A 26 -5.40 -37.37 -7.33
CA ASP A 26 -5.06 -37.97 -8.63
C ASP A 26 -5.98 -37.54 -9.77
N GLY A 27 -6.33 -36.25 -9.79
CA GLY A 27 -7.24 -35.65 -10.79
C GLY A 27 -8.73 -35.88 -10.54
N VAL A 28 -9.10 -36.71 -9.57
CA VAL A 28 -10.50 -36.97 -9.21
C VAL A 28 -10.96 -35.97 -8.16
N LYS A 29 -12.08 -35.28 -8.41
CA LYS A 29 -12.67 -34.32 -7.46
C LYS A 29 -13.13 -35.02 -6.19
N LEU A 30 -12.61 -34.58 -5.05
CA LEU A 30 -13.04 -35.04 -3.74
C LEU A 30 -14.37 -34.39 -3.35
N ARG A 31 -15.10 -35.06 -2.47
CA ARG A 31 -16.26 -34.45 -1.80
C ARG A 31 -15.75 -33.42 -0.81
N THR A 32 -15.95 -32.14 -1.12
CA THR A 32 -15.68 -31.03 -0.20
C THR A 32 -16.99 -30.55 0.44
N PRO A 33 -16.94 -30.04 1.69
CA PRO A 33 -18.11 -29.44 2.31
C PRO A 33 -18.72 -28.36 1.41
N PRO A 34 -20.05 -28.37 1.18
CA PRO A 34 -20.70 -27.30 0.44
C PRO A 34 -20.61 -26.02 1.26
N GLY A 35 -20.04 -24.97 0.67
CA GLY A 35 -19.90 -23.69 1.37
C GLY A 35 -19.13 -22.67 0.58
N ILE A 36 -19.39 -21.41 0.92
CA ILE A 36 -18.55 -20.27 0.55
C ILE A 36 -18.01 -19.72 1.86
N LEU A 37 -16.69 -19.70 2.00
CA LEU A 37 -16.04 -18.99 3.09
C LEU A 37 -15.93 -17.52 2.70
N ARG A 38 -16.44 -16.64 3.55
CA ARG A 38 -16.25 -15.20 3.40
C ARG A 38 -14.97 -14.79 4.12
N VAL A 39 -14.05 -14.23 3.38
CA VAL A 39 -12.82 -13.62 3.89
C VAL A 39 -13.12 -12.14 4.11
N GLU A 40 -13.06 -11.71 5.35
CA GLU A 40 -13.30 -10.32 5.74
C GLU A 40 -11.98 -9.63 6.05
N ALA A 41 -11.94 -8.31 5.86
CA ALA A 41 -10.78 -7.53 6.28
C ALA A 41 -10.73 -7.52 7.81
N ALA A 42 -9.53 -7.63 8.38
CA ALA A 42 -9.36 -7.20 9.76
C ALA A 42 -9.45 -5.66 9.84
N SER A 43 -9.52 -5.14 11.06
CA SER A 43 -9.49 -3.69 11.31
C SER A 43 -8.28 -3.05 10.63
N ILE A 44 -8.49 -1.88 10.01
CA ILE A 44 -7.43 -1.09 9.40
C ILE A 44 -6.36 -0.77 10.44
N CYS A 45 -5.10 -0.92 10.05
CA CYS A 45 -3.94 -0.64 10.89
C CYS A 45 -3.18 0.55 10.30
N PRO A 46 -3.37 1.78 10.82
CA PRO A 46 -2.81 2.99 10.22
C PRO A 46 -1.29 2.96 10.03
N SER A 47 -0.55 2.33 10.95
CA SER A 47 0.91 2.19 10.87
C SER A 47 1.39 1.28 9.74
N ARG A 48 0.50 0.48 9.14
CA ARG A 48 0.80 -0.39 7.99
C ARG A 48 0.31 0.21 6.66
N CYS A 49 -0.53 1.25 6.71
CA CYS A 49 -0.98 1.95 5.52
C CYS A 49 0.20 2.69 4.86
N LEU A 50 0.16 2.84 3.53
CA LEU A 50 1.22 3.48 2.76
C LEU A 50 0.66 4.55 1.84
N LEU A 51 1.24 5.74 1.88
CA LEU A 51 1.03 6.77 0.88
C LEU A 51 2.09 6.57 -0.22
N LEU A 52 1.65 6.27 -1.44
CA LEU A 52 2.48 5.99 -2.59
C LEU A 52 2.50 7.20 -3.51
N ALA A 53 3.67 7.69 -3.88
CA ALA A 53 3.78 8.83 -4.78
C ALA A 53 3.49 8.44 -6.25
N HIS A 54 3.57 7.16 -6.58
CA HIS A 54 3.16 6.60 -7.89
C HIS A 54 2.78 5.11 -7.75
N ALA A 55 2.34 4.48 -8.84
CA ALA A 55 2.63 3.05 -9.09
C ALA A 55 2.30 2.06 -7.95
N SER A 56 3.21 1.35 -7.29
CA SER A 56 4.67 1.06 -7.36
C SER A 56 5.69 2.02 -6.71
N ASP A 57 5.51 3.34 -6.83
CA ASP A 57 6.30 4.45 -6.28
C ASP A 57 6.38 4.60 -4.74
N LYS A 58 7.36 4.06 -4.02
CA LYS A 58 7.56 4.44 -2.60
C LYS A 58 8.23 5.81 -2.44
N SER A 59 8.82 6.33 -3.52
CA SER A 59 9.54 7.61 -3.50
C SER A 59 8.74 8.72 -4.19
N ALA A 60 8.63 9.87 -3.50
CA ALA A 60 8.09 11.09 -4.09
C ALA A 60 9.09 11.71 -5.08
N PRO A 61 8.62 12.40 -6.13
CA PRO A 61 9.51 13.14 -7.01
C PRO A 61 10.26 14.22 -6.21
N ALA A 62 11.55 14.39 -6.48
CA ALA A 62 12.39 15.39 -5.80
C ALA A 62 11.95 16.83 -6.11
N SER A 63 11.34 17.06 -7.27
CA SER A 63 10.78 18.35 -7.67
C SER A 63 9.58 18.17 -8.61
N ILE A 64 8.68 19.14 -8.59
CA ILE A 64 7.59 19.29 -9.55
C ILE A 64 7.47 20.79 -9.88
N ALA A 65 7.29 21.12 -11.16
CA ALA A 65 7.13 22.52 -11.57
C ALA A 65 5.79 23.08 -11.08
N ALA A 66 5.77 24.36 -10.72
CA ALA A 66 4.55 25.04 -10.33
C ALA A 66 3.50 24.95 -11.46
N GLY A 67 2.24 24.75 -11.08
CA GLY A 67 1.13 24.54 -12.03
C GLY A 67 0.96 23.09 -12.49
N HIS A 68 1.91 22.18 -12.24
CA HIS A 68 1.72 20.76 -12.53
C HIS A 68 1.00 20.03 -11.38
N THR A 69 0.13 19.09 -11.74
CA THR A 69 -0.55 18.22 -10.77
C THR A 69 0.38 17.11 -10.29
N TRP A 70 0.59 17.03 -8.98
CA TRP A 70 1.14 15.82 -8.35
C TRP A 70 0.01 14.89 -7.90
N ARG A 71 0.15 13.59 -8.16
CA ARG A 71 -0.81 12.56 -7.77
C ARG A 71 -0.18 11.61 -6.75
N THR A 72 -0.97 11.18 -5.78
CA THR A 72 -0.58 10.15 -4.80
C THR A 72 -1.71 9.13 -4.65
N ARG A 73 -1.39 7.93 -4.15
CA ARG A 73 -2.35 6.88 -3.81
C ARG A 73 -2.17 6.41 -2.39
N LEU A 74 -3.26 6.34 -1.64
CA LEU A 74 -3.28 5.68 -0.34
C LEU A 74 -3.56 4.19 -0.52
N MET A 75 -2.67 3.35 -0.03
CA MET A 75 -2.89 1.91 0.10
C MET A 75 -3.21 1.58 1.56
N LEU A 76 -4.46 1.26 1.81
CA LEU A 76 -4.93 0.84 3.13
C LEU A 76 -4.53 -0.61 3.41
N ARG A 77 -4.11 -0.87 4.65
CA ARG A 77 -3.77 -2.21 5.11
C ARG A 77 -4.43 -2.53 6.45
N ASP A 78 -4.80 -3.78 6.62
CA ASP A 78 -5.31 -4.30 7.89
C ASP A 78 -4.18 -4.67 8.86
N ALA A 79 -4.54 -5.15 10.06
CA ALA A 79 -3.60 -5.61 11.09
C ALA A 79 -2.64 -6.72 10.62
N PHE A 80 -3.03 -7.50 9.61
CA PHE A 80 -2.25 -8.59 9.03
C PHE A 80 -1.51 -8.18 7.75
N ASN A 81 -1.47 -6.87 7.46
CA ASN A 81 -0.82 -6.30 6.29
C ASN A 81 -1.50 -6.64 4.96
N ASN A 82 -2.77 -7.05 4.95
CA ASN A 82 -3.53 -7.29 3.72
C ASN A 82 -4.09 -5.98 3.15
N PRO A 83 -4.12 -5.81 1.81
CA PRO A 83 -4.83 -4.69 1.19
C PRO A 83 -6.33 -4.75 1.52
N THR A 84 -6.90 -3.63 1.94
CA THR A 84 -8.29 -3.55 2.38
C THR A 84 -9.02 -2.36 1.76
N PRO A 85 -10.32 -2.48 1.42
CA PRO A 85 -11.11 -1.36 0.90
C PRO A 85 -11.34 -0.28 1.96
N LEU A 86 -11.53 0.96 1.52
CA LEU A 86 -11.97 2.06 2.38
C LEU A 86 -13.47 1.89 2.66
N LEU A 87 -13.83 1.57 3.90
CA LEU A 87 -15.24 1.44 4.32
C LEU A 87 -15.46 2.25 5.60
N GLY A 88 -16.33 3.26 5.54
CA GLY A 88 -16.79 4.01 6.72
C GLY A 88 -15.71 4.84 7.42
N LEU A 89 -14.62 5.19 6.75
CA LEU A 89 -13.53 6.00 7.30
C LEU A 89 -13.37 7.31 6.53
N SER A 90 -12.96 8.36 7.25
CA SER A 90 -12.52 9.62 6.67
C SER A 90 -11.00 9.65 6.56
N ILE A 91 -10.49 10.22 5.48
CA ILE A 91 -9.06 10.46 5.26
C ILE A 91 -8.86 11.97 5.18
N ASP A 92 -8.05 12.53 6.07
CA ASP A 92 -7.56 13.90 5.99
C ASP A 92 -6.16 13.90 5.36
N ALA A 93 -5.98 14.68 4.29
CA ALA A 93 -4.69 14.82 3.61
C ALA A 93 -4.35 16.30 3.49
N ARG A 94 -3.15 16.68 3.94
CA ARG A 94 -2.68 18.07 3.95
C ARG A 94 -1.35 18.19 3.23
N LEU A 95 -1.20 19.26 2.45
CA LEU A 95 0.07 19.65 1.84
C LEU A 95 0.68 20.79 2.68
N THR A 96 1.92 20.60 3.15
CA THR A 96 2.64 21.62 3.90
C THR A 96 3.75 22.20 3.04
N LEU A 97 3.72 23.51 2.80
CA LEU A 97 4.80 24.22 2.13
C LEU A 97 5.96 24.41 3.12
N LEU A 98 7.12 23.82 2.83
CA LEU A 98 8.33 24.08 3.58
C LEU A 98 9.02 25.31 2.98
N ARG A 99 9.35 26.32 3.81
CA ARG A 99 10.21 27.42 3.37
C ARG A 99 11.60 26.85 3.04
N GLN A 100 12.04 27.03 1.80
CA GLN A 100 13.45 26.83 1.49
C GLN A 100 14.26 28.02 2.03
N PRO A 101 15.44 27.78 2.62
CA PRO A 101 16.39 28.87 2.84
C PRO A 101 16.81 29.37 1.45
N HIS A 102 16.53 30.65 1.17
CA HIS A 102 17.08 31.31 -0.01
C HIS A 102 18.61 31.25 0.10
N ARG A 103 19.26 30.46 -0.75
CA ARG A 103 20.67 30.73 -1.09
C ARG A 103 20.65 32.04 -1.88
N ALA A 104 20.90 33.14 -1.19
CA ALA A 104 21.28 34.38 -1.85
C ALA A 104 22.52 34.06 -2.70
N SER A 105 22.38 34.18 -4.02
CA SER A 105 23.48 34.06 -4.96
C SER A 105 24.45 35.21 -4.68
N ALA A 106 25.60 34.92 -4.06
CA ALA A 106 26.73 35.84 -4.07
C ALA A 106 27.49 35.62 -5.39
N SER A 107 27.54 36.65 -6.25
CA SER A 107 28.49 36.87 -7.36
C SER A 107 27.90 37.97 -8.26
N THR A 108 28.54 39.10 -8.58
CA THR A 108 29.92 39.59 -8.39
C THR A 108 29.84 41.12 -8.57
N ALA A 109 30.36 41.90 -7.61
CA ALA A 109 30.58 43.33 -7.81
C ALA A 109 32.02 43.56 -8.29
N GLU A 110 32.12 44.16 -9.48
CA GLU A 110 33.16 45.08 -9.96
C GLU A 110 34.64 44.77 -9.65
N HIS A 111 35.33 44.25 -10.66
CA HIS A 111 36.73 44.58 -10.91
C HIS A 111 36.78 45.92 -11.64
N ALA A 112 37.13 46.99 -10.94
CA ALA A 112 37.56 48.25 -11.53
C ALA A 112 38.57 48.92 -10.59
N ALA A 113 39.87 48.60 -10.76
CA ALA A 113 40.98 49.44 -10.34
C ALA A 113 42.32 48.91 -10.89
N GLU A 114 42.53 48.97 -12.21
CA GLU A 114 43.87 49.09 -12.80
C GLU A 114 43.75 50.00 -14.03
N HIS A 115 44.13 51.28 -13.87
CA HIS A 115 44.99 52.06 -14.76
C HIS A 115 45.03 53.53 -14.33
#